data_AF-A0ABD6IEH2-F1
#
_entry.id   AF-A0ABD6IEH2-F1
#
_cell.length_a   1.000
_cell.length_b   1.000
_cell.length_c   1.000
_cell.angle_alpha   90.00
_cell.angle_beta   90.00
_cell.angle_gamma   90.00
#
_symmetry.space_group_name_H-M   'P 1'
#
loop_
_entity.id
_entity.type
_entity.pdbx_description
1 polymer ?
#
loop_
_entity_poly.entity_id
_entity_poly.type
_entity_poly.pdbx_seq_one_letter_code
_entity_poly.pdbx_strand_id
1 'polypeptide(L)' 'SVIESFFGTLKRECFYGREKEFLTFKQLHKAIANYIYYYNHKRIKDKIKWMSPIKFRETFISNYN' A
#
# COMPACT_ATOMS: atom_id res chain seq x y z
N SER A 1 2.09 14.45 7.18
CA SER A 1 0.96 14.41 6.22
C SER A 1 0.53 12.96 5.98
N VAL A 2 -0.58 12.71 5.27
CA VAL A 2 -1.00 11.34 4.86
C VAL A 2 0.10 10.64 4.04
N ILE A 3 0.78 11.41 3.18
CA ILE A 3 1.86 10.94 2.32
C ILE A 3 3.10 10.53 3.12
N GLU A 4 3.48 11.30 4.15
CA GLU A 4 4.59 10.92 5.06
C GLU A 4 4.32 9.60 5.78
N SER A 5 3.08 9.40 6.25
CA SER A 5 2.68 8.14 6.89
C SER A 5 2.76 6.95 5.94
N PHE A 6 2.33 7.14 4.68
CA PHE A 6 2.46 6.14 3.64
C PHE A 6 3.94 5.81 3.36
N PHE A 7 4.79 6.81 3.15
CA PHE A 7 6.21 6.59 2.88
C PHE A 7 6.95 5.90 4.03
N GLY A 8 6.64 6.25 5.27
CA GLY A 8 7.17 5.54 6.45
C GLY A 8 6.79 4.06 6.45
N THR A 9 5.52 3.76 6.13
CA THR A 9 5.03 2.38 6.06
C THR A 9 5.66 1.60 4.90
N LEU A 10 5.77 2.22 3.73
CA LEU A 10 6.40 1.62 2.55
C LEU A 10 7.86 1.28 2.81
N LYS A 11 8.64 2.21 3.40
CA LYS A 11 10.03 1.94 3.75
C LYS A 11 10.14 0.76 4.72
N ARG A 12 9.30 0.75 5.77
CA ARG A 12 9.30 -0.30 6.79
C ARG A 12 8.93 -1.68 6.26
N GLU A 13 7.89 -1.77 5.44
CA GLU A 13 7.31 -3.05 5.04
C GLU A 13 7.88 -3.58 3.71
N CYS A 14 8.39 -2.71 2.83
CA CYS A 14 8.87 -3.08 1.50
C CYS A 14 10.40 -3.01 1.35
N PHE A 15 11.10 -2.18 2.14
CA PHE A 15 12.50 -1.84 1.88
C PHE A 15 13.46 -2.22 3.01
N TYR A 16 13.15 -1.88 4.27
CA TYR A 16 14.07 -2.12 5.39
C TYR A 16 14.34 -3.60 5.61
N GLY A 17 15.62 -3.96 5.71
CA GLY A 17 16.09 -5.35 5.83
C GLY A 17 16.16 -6.12 4.50
N ARG A 18 15.75 -5.50 3.39
CA ARG A 18 15.74 -6.07 2.03
C ARG A 18 16.55 -5.24 1.03
N GLU A 19 17.36 -4.31 1.51
CA GLU A 19 18.07 -3.32 0.68
C GLU A 19 18.95 -4.00 -0.38
N LYS A 20 19.58 -5.13 -0.02
CA LYS A 20 20.45 -5.92 -0.91
C LYS A 20 19.69 -6.68 -2.01
N GLU A 21 18.37 -6.79 -1.93
CA GLU A 21 17.56 -7.50 -2.93
C GLU A 21 17.23 -6.64 -4.16
N PHE A 22 17.43 -5.32 -4.07
CA PHE A 22 17.09 -4.36 -5.12
C PHE A 22 18.35 -3.84 -5.83
N LEU A 23 19.05 -4.74 -6.52
CA LEU A 23 20.33 -4.45 -7.20
C LEU A 23 20.17 -3.55 -8.44
N THR A 24 18.95 -3.43 -8.96
CA THR A 24 18.64 -2.60 -10.12
C THR A 24 17.45 -1.70 -9.84
N PHE A 25 17.44 -0.54 -10.49
CA PHE A 25 16.28 0.36 -10.46
C PHE A 25 15.00 -0.35 -10.91
N LYS A 26 15.08 -1.24 -11.92
CA LYS A 26 13.94 -2.02 -12.41
C LYS A 26 13.34 -2.93 -11.33
N GLN A 27 14.18 -3.60 -10.54
CA GLN A 27 13.73 -4.43 -9.42
C GLN A 27 13.08 -3.59 -8.33
N LEU A 28 13.71 -2.48 -7.93
CA LEU A 28 13.16 -1.55 -6.94
C LEU A 28 11.80 -1.00 -7.38
N HIS A 29 11.71 -0.52 -8.62
CA HIS A 29 10.47 0.01 -9.20
C HIS A 29 9.36 -1.04 -9.19
N LYS A 30 9.67 -2.28 -9.60
CA LYS A 30 8.69 -3.39 -9.58
C LYS A 30 8.21 -3.69 -8.16
N ALA A 31 9.11 -3.69 -7.18
CA ALA A 31 8.76 -3.94 -5.78
C ALA A 31 7.83 -2.86 -5.23
N ILE A 32 8.15 -1.59 -5.47
CA ILE A 32 7.34 -0.43 -5.06
C ILE A 32 5.95 -0.49 -5.73
N ALA A 33 5.87 -0.75 -7.04
CA ALA A 33 4.60 -0.84 -7.76
C ALA A 33 3.72 -1.98 -7.21
N ASN A 34 4.32 -3.15 -6.96
CA ASN A 34 3.62 -4.28 -6.35
C ASN A 34 3.13 -3.95 -4.94
N TYR A 35 3.93 -3.24 -4.14
CA TYR A 35 3.56 -2.84 -2.79
C TYR A 35 2.39 -1.84 -2.80
N ILE A 36 2.40 -0.85 -3.72
CA ILE A 36 1.29 0.10 -3.89
C ILE A 36 0.00 -0.66 -4.24
N TYR A 37 0.08 -1.61 -5.18
CA TYR A 37 -1.07 -2.43 -5.55
C TYR A 37 -1.59 -3.25 -4.35
N TYR A 38 -0.71 -3.91 -3.61
CA TYR A 38 -1.06 -4.60 -2.37
C TYR A 38 -1.73 -3.65 -1.37
N TYR A 39 -1.13 -2.49 -1.11
CA TYR A 39 -1.62 -1.51 -0.16
C TYR A 39 -3.05 -1.08 -0.49
N ASN A 40 -3.33 -0.77 -1.76
CA ASN A 40 -4.63 -0.23 -2.18
C ASN A 40 -5.72 -1.30 -2.36
N HIS A 41 -5.36 -2.48 -2.88
CA HIS A 41 -6.34 -3.50 -3.28
C HIS A 41 -6.45 -4.67 -2.32
N LYS A 42 -5.40 -4.99 -1.56
CA LYS A 42 -5.31 -6.23 -0.77
C LYS A 42 -5.13 -6.02 0.72
N ARG A 43 -4.58 -4.87 1.15
CA ARG A 43 -4.32 -4.59 2.57
C ARG A 43 -5.63 -4.53 3.34
N ILE A 44 -5.80 -5.41 4.31
CA ILE A 44 -6.97 -5.42 5.18
C ILE A 44 -6.69 -4.59 6.43
N LYS A 45 -7.64 -3.73 6.82
CA LYS A 45 -7.56 -2.95 8.06
C LYS A 45 -8.88 -3.04 8.82
N ASP A 46 -8.79 -3.24 10.14
CA ASP A 46 -9.89 -3.32 11.09
C ASP A 46 -10.77 -2.05 11.02
N LYS A 47 -10.14 -0.87 11.00
CA LYS A 47 -10.81 0.44 10.98
C LYS A 47 -11.68 0.69 9.75
N ILE A 48 -11.52 -0.10 8.69
CA ILE A 48 -12.33 -0.01 7.47
C ILE A 48 -13.15 -1.30 7.25
N LYS A 49 -13.68 -1.87 8.34
CA LYS A 49 -14.56 -3.05 8.31
C LYS A 49 -13.92 -4.24 7.59
N TRP A 50 -12.62 -4.45 7.80
CA TRP A 50 -11.87 -5.53 7.18
C TRP A 50 -11.89 -5.51 5.64
N MET A 51 -11.99 -4.31 5.05
CA MET A 51 -11.92 -4.10 3.60
C MET A 51 -10.53 -3.66 3.18
N SER A 52 -10.26 -3.72 1.88
CA SER A 52 -9.14 -2.99 1.29
C SER A 52 -9.48 -1.50 1.13
N PRO A 53 -8.49 -0.60 1.07
CA PRO A 53 -8.75 0.83 0.92
C PRO A 53 -9.65 1.19 -0.26
N ILE A 54 -9.45 0.56 -1.42
CA ILE A 54 -10.30 0.80 -2.59
C ILE A 54 -11.72 0.29 -2.35
N LYS A 55 -11.88 -0.95 -1.84
CA LYS A 55 -13.21 -1.51 -1.56
C LYS A 55 -13.99 -0.68 -0.55
N PHE A 56 -13.30 -0.16 0.47
CA PHE A 56 -13.90 0.76 1.43
C PHE A 56 -14.35 2.05 0.76
N ARG A 57 -13.54 2.64 -0.13
CA ARG A 57 -13.90 3.86 -0.86
C ARG A 57 -15.12 3.64 -1.77
N GLU A 58 -15.16 2.53 -2.50
CA GLU A 58 -16.28 2.17 -3.36
C GLU A 58 -17.58 1.98 -2.55
N THR A 59 -17.49 1.23 -1.44
CA THR A 59 -18.62 1.01 -0.53
C THR A 59 -19.10 2.33 0.08
N PHE A 60 -18.17 3.20 0.48
CA PHE A 60 -18.50 4.52 1.00
C PHE A 60 -19.27 5.31 -0.05
N ILE A 61 -18.70 5.52 -1.25
CA ILE A 61 -19.35 6.28 -2.34
C ILE A 61 -20.73 5.73 -2.68
N SER A 62 -20.89 4.40 -2.75
CA SER A 62 -22.18 3.77 -3.04
C SER A 62 -23.26 4.01 -1.99
N ASN A 63 -22.90 4.31 -0.73
CA ASN A 63 -23.88 4.59 0.32
C ASN A 63 -24.34 6.06 0.34
N TYR A 64 -23.70 6.94 -0.46
CA TYR A 64 -24.06 8.36 -0.57
C TYR A 64 -24.69 8.72 -1.93
N ASN A 65 -24.78 7.76 -2.86
CA ASN A 65 -25.51 7.87 -4.12
C ASN A 65 -26.82 7.07 -4.02
#